data_AF-A0A9W8XDM6-F1
#
_entry.id   AF-A0A9W8XDM6-F1
#
_cell.length_a   1.000
_cell.length_b   1.000
_cell.length_c   1.000
_cell.angle_alpha   90.00
_cell.angle_beta   90.00
_cell.angle_gamma   90.00
#
_symmetry.space_group_name_H-M   'P 1'
#
loop_
_entity.id
_entity.type
_entity.pdbx_description
1 polymer ?
#
loop_
_entity_poly.entity_id
_entity_poly.type
_entity_poly.pdbx_seq_one_letter_code
_entity_poly.pdbx_strand_id
1 'polypeptide(L)'
;MHALLEGRMQDAQITDKPMAPPVGGVILDIGPGRGYWIDLYDKAKVPIDKPGARSQGVSGGIQKVYGVEPNPDSHAALSKRVQEIGLDGVYEVLPVGIEEVNKVKINGKTIEKGSVDCIVSILCLCSIPEPEKNITDLYGYLKKGGRWYLYEHVRSGDGVFMKLYQGTNRCQRV
;
A
#
# COMPACT_ATOMS: atom_id res chain seq x y z
N MET A 1 13.19 -4.99 4.04
CA MET A 1 11.77 -4.58 3.88
C MET A 1 11.09 -5.24 2.68
N HIS A 2 11.74 -5.41 1.52
CA HIS A 2 11.14 -6.09 0.36
C HIS A 2 10.63 -7.52 0.64
N ALA A 3 11.22 -8.23 1.62
CA ALA A 3 10.71 -9.51 2.12
C ALA A 3 9.23 -9.48 2.55
N LEU A 4 8.71 -8.34 3.01
CA LEU A 4 7.27 -8.17 3.30
C LEU A 4 6.44 -8.34 2.03
N LEU A 5 6.80 -7.63 0.94
CA LEU A 5 6.08 -7.70 -0.33
C LEU A 5 6.27 -9.04 -1.05
N GLU A 6 7.32 -9.78 -0.71
CA GLU A 6 7.53 -11.16 -1.17
C GLU A 6 6.73 -12.21 -0.38
N GLY A 7 6.02 -11.79 0.67
CA GLY A 7 5.32 -12.71 1.58
C GLY A 7 6.26 -13.55 2.45
N ARG A 8 7.54 -13.15 2.60
CA ARG A 8 8.60 -13.84 3.34
C ARG A 8 8.80 -13.29 4.76
N MET A 9 7.71 -12.93 5.43
CA MET A 9 7.73 -12.43 6.80
C MET A 9 6.77 -13.27 7.64
N GLN A 10 7.26 -13.78 8.78
CA GLN A 10 6.46 -14.46 9.80
C GLN A 10 7.06 -14.19 11.17
N ASP A 11 6.22 -13.90 12.18
CA ASP A 11 6.64 -13.65 13.56
C ASP A 11 7.78 -12.63 13.68
N ALA A 12 7.69 -11.55 12.89
CA ALA A 12 8.68 -10.49 12.77
C ALA A 12 10.08 -10.94 12.27
N GLN A 13 10.19 -12.12 11.68
CA GLN A 13 11.42 -12.63 11.07
C GLN A 13 11.26 -12.80 9.56
N ILE A 14 12.39 -12.63 8.86
CA ILE A 14 12.48 -12.93 7.44
C ILE A 14 12.60 -14.45 7.28
N THR A 15 11.76 -15.02 6.44
CA THR A 15 11.79 -16.44 6.11
C THR A 15 12.49 -16.68 4.77
N ASP A 16 13.07 -17.86 4.58
CA ASP A 16 13.71 -18.25 3.31
C ASP A 16 12.68 -18.48 2.20
N LYS A 17 11.47 -18.94 2.55
CA LYS A 17 10.37 -19.21 1.62
C LYS A 17 9.17 -18.31 1.91
N PRO A 18 8.35 -17.97 0.91
CA PRO A 18 7.11 -17.22 1.13
C PRO A 18 6.14 -17.98 2.04
N MET A 19 5.68 -17.33 3.10
CA MET A 19 4.66 -17.82 4.03
C MET A 19 3.25 -17.32 3.66
N ALA A 20 3.19 -16.25 2.88
CA ALA A 20 2.00 -15.74 2.22
C ALA A 20 2.30 -15.55 0.72
N PRO A 21 1.27 -15.49 -0.15
CA PRO A 21 1.48 -15.07 -1.53
C PRO A 21 2.16 -13.70 -1.57
N PRO A 22 3.03 -13.42 -2.56
CA PRO A 22 3.61 -12.09 -2.73
C PRO A 22 2.55 -11.05 -3.14
N VAL A 23 2.93 -9.77 -3.07
CA VAL A 23 2.11 -8.65 -3.54
C VAL A 23 1.91 -8.77 -5.06
N GLY A 24 0.73 -8.42 -5.55
CA GLY A 24 0.39 -8.54 -6.98
C GLY A 24 -1.08 -8.25 -7.26
N GLY A 25 -1.48 -8.39 -8.52
CA GLY A 25 -2.82 -8.09 -9.00
C GLY A 25 -3.10 -6.59 -9.07
N VAL A 26 -4.30 -6.20 -8.65
CA VAL A 26 -4.70 -4.79 -8.47
C VAL A 26 -4.37 -4.34 -7.05
N ILE A 27 -3.56 -3.30 -6.92
CA ILE A 27 -2.98 -2.86 -5.65
C ILE A 27 -3.47 -1.44 -5.32
N LEU A 28 -3.89 -1.21 -4.08
CA LEU A 28 -3.99 0.14 -3.50
C LEU A 28 -2.71 0.42 -2.70
N ASP A 29 -1.93 1.41 -3.12
CA ASP A 29 -0.73 1.86 -2.42
C ASP A 29 -1.06 3.17 -1.69
N ILE A 30 -1.14 3.12 -0.36
CA ILE A 30 -1.68 4.19 0.47
C ILE A 30 -0.56 5.10 0.98
N GLY A 31 -0.65 6.38 0.61
CA GLY A 31 0.31 7.42 0.98
C GLY A 31 1.75 7.14 0.53
N PRO A 32 1.99 6.89 -0.77
CA PRO A 32 3.33 6.64 -1.29
C PRO A 32 4.26 7.87 -1.16
N GLY A 33 3.73 9.05 -0.81
CA GLY A 33 4.48 10.28 -0.68
C GLY A 33 5.22 10.61 -1.97
N ARG A 34 6.49 11.00 -1.85
CA ARG A 34 7.38 11.26 -2.99
C ARG A 34 7.91 10.00 -3.68
N GLY A 35 7.40 8.82 -3.33
CA GLY A 35 7.84 7.54 -3.90
C GLY A 35 9.06 6.93 -3.19
N TYR A 36 9.26 7.20 -1.89
CA TYR A 36 10.44 6.69 -1.16
C TYR A 36 10.50 5.16 -1.08
N TRP A 37 9.35 4.48 -1.18
CA TRP A 37 9.23 3.04 -0.97
C TRP A 37 8.77 2.26 -2.20
N ILE A 38 8.49 2.92 -3.32
CA ILE A 38 7.97 2.22 -4.51
C ILE A 38 9.04 1.34 -5.18
N ASP A 39 10.32 1.56 -4.87
CA ASP A 39 11.41 0.68 -5.29
C ASP A 39 11.34 -0.72 -4.65
N LEU A 40 10.53 -0.88 -3.59
CA LEU A 40 10.27 -2.18 -2.99
C LEU A 40 9.54 -3.13 -3.95
N TYR A 41 8.73 -2.63 -4.89
CA TYR A 41 8.10 -3.47 -5.92
C TYR A 41 9.15 -4.10 -6.85
N ASP A 42 10.16 -3.34 -7.28
CA ASP A 42 11.28 -3.87 -8.08
C ASP A 42 12.20 -4.77 -7.24
N LYS A 43 12.52 -4.38 -6.00
CA LYS A 43 13.37 -5.19 -5.10
C LYS A 43 12.74 -6.54 -4.77
N ALA A 44 11.42 -6.58 -4.58
CA ALA A 44 10.64 -7.80 -4.40
C ALA A 44 10.50 -8.62 -5.69
N LYS A 45 11.03 -8.12 -6.82
CA LYS A 45 10.99 -8.74 -8.14
C LYS A 45 9.57 -9.13 -8.54
N VAL A 46 8.60 -8.28 -8.18
CA VAL A 46 7.21 -8.52 -8.53
C VAL A 46 7.07 -8.35 -10.04
N PRO A 47 6.72 -9.41 -10.79
CA PRO A 47 6.61 -9.29 -12.23
C PRO A 47 5.46 -8.34 -12.58
N ILE A 48 5.54 -7.65 -13.72
CA ILE A 48 4.41 -6.89 -14.27
C ILE A 48 3.66 -7.81 -15.23
N ASP A 49 2.37 -8.01 -14.99
CA ASP A 49 1.54 -8.83 -15.86
C ASP A 49 1.27 -8.07 -17.18
N LYS A 50 1.37 -8.78 -18.31
CA LYS A 50 1.01 -8.21 -19.60
C LYS A 50 -0.50 -7.92 -19.65
N PRO A 51 -0.93 -6.79 -20.25
CA PRO A 51 -2.35 -6.51 -20.45
C PRO A 51 -3.06 -7.70 -21.14
N GLY A 52 -4.12 -8.23 -20.53
CA GLY A 52 -4.88 -9.37 -21.06
C GLY A 52 -4.38 -10.76 -20.64
N ALA A 53 -3.31 -10.86 -19.84
CA ALA A 53 -2.94 -12.12 -19.20
C ALA A 53 -4.01 -12.51 -18.16
N ARG A 54 -4.55 -13.74 -18.26
CA ARG A 54 -5.40 -14.29 -17.19
C ARG A 54 -4.50 -14.62 -16.01
N SER A 55 -4.67 -13.88 -14.91
CA SER A 55 -4.12 -14.25 -13.60
C SER A 55 -4.62 -15.65 -13.22
N GLN A 56 -3.75 -16.66 -13.33
CA GLN A 56 -4.02 -17.96 -12.73
C GLN A 56 -3.63 -17.90 -11.25
N GLY A 57 -4.63 -17.72 -10.38
CA GLY A 57 -4.49 -17.88 -8.94
C GLY A 57 -4.29 -16.59 -8.14
N VAL A 58 -3.95 -16.76 -6.85
CA VAL A 58 -3.84 -15.72 -5.81
C VAL A 58 -2.47 -14.99 -5.84
N SER A 59 -1.55 -15.49 -6.68
CA SER A 59 -0.17 -15.03 -6.87
C SER A 59 0.10 -14.74 -8.35
N GLY A 60 -0.29 -13.54 -8.80
CA GLY A 60 0.03 -13.00 -10.13
C GLY A 60 0.95 -11.78 -10.04
N GLY A 61 1.47 -11.29 -11.17
CA GLY A 61 2.23 -10.05 -11.21
C GLY A 61 1.37 -8.82 -10.95
N ILE A 62 2.00 -7.64 -10.92
CA ILE A 62 1.32 -6.35 -10.86
C ILE A 62 0.52 -6.16 -12.15
N GLN A 63 -0.79 -5.99 -12.00
CA GLN A 63 -1.69 -5.60 -13.10
C GLN A 63 -1.95 -4.10 -13.08
N LYS A 64 -2.10 -3.54 -11.88
CA LYS A 64 -2.37 -2.13 -11.67
C LYS A 64 -2.00 -1.74 -10.24
N VAL A 65 -1.42 -0.56 -10.06
CA VAL A 65 -1.20 0.07 -8.76
C VAL A 65 -1.89 1.42 -8.77
N TYR A 66 -2.72 1.68 -7.76
CA TYR A 66 -3.32 2.98 -7.51
C TYR A 66 -2.64 3.61 -6.30
N GLY A 67 -1.78 4.59 -6.54
CA GLY A 67 -1.08 5.33 -5.50
C GLY A 67 -1.94 6.45 -4.95
N VAL A 68 -2.57 6.25 -3.80
CA VAL A 68 -3.46 7.23 -3.15
C VAL A 68 -2.62 8.24 -2.37
N GLU A 69 -2.43 9.44 -2.93
CA GLU A 69 -1.58 10.48 -2.35
C GLU A 69 -2.31 11.83 -2.39
N PRO A 70 -2.78 12.37 -1.24
CA PRO A 70 -3.50 13.64 -1.23
C PRO A 70 -2.60 14.87 -1.40
N ASN A 71 -1.29 14.78 -1.13
CA ASN A 71 -0.40 15.95 -1.20
C ASN A 71 0.10 16.21 -2.64
N PRO A 72 -0.34 17.30 -3.30
CA PRO A 72 0.08 17.62 -4.67
C PRO A 72 1.59 17.84 -4.83
N ASP A 73 2.27 18.32 -3.78
CA ASP A 73 3.72 18.55 -3.80
C ASP A 73 4.52 17.24 -3.92
N SER A 74 3.89 16.10 -3.64
CA SER A 74 4.49 14.78 -3.76
C SER A 74 4.42 14.23 -5.19
N HIS A 75 3.42 14.62 -5.98
CA HIS A 75 3.03 13.92 -7.21
C HIS A 75 4.10 13.97 -8.31
N ALA A 76 4.78 15.11 -8.48
CA ALA A 76 5.83 15.23 -9.49
C ALA A 76 7.02 14.31 -9.18
N ALA A 77 7.46 14.26 -7.91
CA ALA A 77 8.54 13.38 -7.48
C ALA A 77 8.14 11.91 -7.55
N LEU A 78 6.92 11.58 -7.11
CA LEU A 78 6.36 10.24 -7.21
C LEU A 78 6.29 9.74 -8.66
N SER A 79 5.74 10.56 -9.57
CA SER A 79 5.61 10.20 -10.98
C SER A 79 6.97 9.99 -11.65
N LYS A 80 7.95 10.84 -11.33
CA LYS A 80 9.33 10.66 -11.77
C LYS A 80 9.89 9.33 -11.29
N ARG A 81 9.69 9.01 -10.00
CA ARG A 81 10.19 7.76 -9.43
C ARG A 81 9.54 6.54 -10.08
N VAL A 82 8.22 6.59 -10.33
CA VAL A 82 7.46 5.55 -11.04
C VAL A 82 8.07 5.24 -12.40
N GLN A 83 8.44 6.27 -13.17
CA GLN A 83 9.12 6.11 -14.46
C GLN A 83 10.52 5.51 -14.31
N GLU A 84 11.31 5.99 -13.35
CA GLU A 84 12.67 5.48 -13.10
C GLU A 84 12.71 3.98 -12.80
N ILE A 85 11.66 3.44 -12.17
CA ILE A 85 11.58 2.01 -11.82
C ILE A 85 10.72 1.20 -12.80
N GLY A 86 10.25 1.80 -13.91
CA GLY A 86 9.52 1.10 -14.96
C GLY A 86 8.09 0.69 -14.61
N LEU A 87 7.43 1.43 -13.70
CA LEU A 87 6.03 1.18 -13.32
C LEU A 87 5.04 2.12 -14.04
N ASP A 88 5.48 3.00 -14.93
CA ASP A 88 4.66 4.03 -15.59
C ASP A 88 3.47 3.49 -16.39
N GLY A 89 3.55 2.25 -16.89
CA GLY A 89 2.44 1.59 -17.57
C GLY A 89 1.35 1.01 -16.65
N VAL A 90 1.65 0.81 -15.36
CA VAL A 90 0.76 0.11 -14.41
C VAL A 90 0.47 0.89 -13.13
N TYR A 91 1.25 1.91 -12.80
CA TYR A 91 1.09 2.72 -11.61
C TYR A 91 0.40 4.04 -11.95
N GLU A 92 -0.71 4.31 -11.28
CA GLU A 92 -1.52 5.51 -11.44
C GLU A 92 -1.60 6.27 -10.13
N VAL A 93 -1.12 7.51 -10.13
CA VAL A 93 -1.19 8.40 -8.96
C VAL A 93 -2.61 8.96 -8.87
N LEU A 94 -3.28 8.71 -7.75
CA LEU A 94 -4.60 9.24 -7.42
C LEU A 94 -4.44 10.43 -6.47
N PRO A 95 -4.72 11.67 -6.92
CA PRO A 95 -4.50 12.89 -6.15
C PRO A 95 -5.62 13.13 -5.14
N VAL A 96 -5.92 12.15 -4.29
CA VAL A 96 -7.03 12.18 -3.34
C VAL A 96 -6.65 11.62 -1.98
N GLY A 97 -7.44 11.99 -0.97
CA GLY A 97 -7.44 11.30 0.31
C GLY A 97 -8.10 9.93 0.21
N ILE A 98 -7.83 9.06 1.18
CA ILE A 98 -8.40 7.72 1.24
C ILE A 98 -9.94 7.73 1.31
N GLU A 99 -10.53 8.82 1.84
CA GLU A 99 -11.97 9.02 1.98
C GLU A 99 -12.68 9.19 0.64
N GLU A 100 -11.93 9.44 -0.43
CA GLU A 100 -12.46 9.74 -1.76
C GLU A 100 -12.06 8.72 -2.83
N VAL A 101 -11.39 7.63 -2.44
CA VAL A 101 -10.93 6.58 -3.36
C VAL A 101 -12.07 6.01 -4.20
N ASN A 102 -13.26 5.81 -3.63
CA ASN A 102 -14.45 5.33 -4.34
C ASN A 102 -15.10 6.37 -5.27
N LYS A 103 -14.69 7.64 -5.20
CA LYS A 103 -15.23 8.72 -6.04
C LYS A 103 -14.37 8.97 -7.28
N VAL A 104 -13.10 8.57 -7.24
CA VAL A 104 -12.18 8.74 -8.37
C VAL A 104 -12.64 7.89 -9.53
N LYS A 105 -12.81 8.52 -10.70
CA LYS A 105 -13.17 7.84 -11.95
C LYS A 105 -11.92 7.62 -12.78
N ILE A 106 -11.60 6.35 -13.02
CA ILE A 106 -10.50 5.87 -13.82
C ILE A 106 -11.11 5.20 -15.06
N ASN A 107 -10.91 5.79 -16.24
CA ASN A 107 -11.54 5.34 -17.48
C ASN A 107 -13.08 5.18 -17.36
N GLY A 108 -13.72 6.09 -16.63
CA GLY A 108 -15.18 6.11 -16.42
C GLY A 108 -15.69 5.16 -15.33
N LYS A 109 -14.82 4.41 -14.65
CA LYS A 109 -15.18 3.48 -13.55
C LYS A 109 -14.56 3.92 -12.24
N THR A 110 -15.23 3.62 -11.12
CA THR A 110 -14.68 3.84 -9.79
C THR A 110 -13.97 2.59 -9.27
N ILE A 111 -13.15 2.75 -8.25
CA ILE A 111 -12.59 1.60 -7.52
C ILE A 111 -13.68 1.08 -6.60
N GLU A 112 -14.17 -0.12 -6.87
CA GLU A 112 -15.28 -0.72 -6.14
C GLU A 112 -14.80 -1.42 -4.86
N LYS A 113 -15.69 -1.54 -3.87
CA LYS A 113 -15.43 -2.41 -2.71
C LYS A 113 -15.28 -3.86 -3.16
N GLY A 114 -14.39 -4.61 -2.51
CA GLY A 114 -14.10 -6.00 -2.89
C GLY A 114 -13.43 -6.18 -4.25
N SER A 115 -12.78 -5.15 -4.82
CA SER A 115 -12.22 -5.19 -6.17
C SER A 115 -10.69 -5.25 -6.24
N VAL A 116 -9.98 -5.06 -5.12
CA VAL A 116 -8.50 -5.01 -5.10
C VAL A 116 -7.91 -6.28 -4.49
N ASP A 117 -6.79 -6.75 -5.04
CA ASP A 117 -6.12 -7.96 -4.60
C ASP A 117 -5.23 -7.69 -3.38
N CYS A 118 -4.55 -6.55 -3.38
CA CYS A 118 -3.67 -6.14 -2.30
C CYS A 118 -3.86 -4.68 -1.87
N ILE A 119 -3.61 -4.41 -0.59
CA ILE A 119 -3.36 -3.07 -0.07
C ILE A 119 -1.91 -3.04 0.44
N VAL A 120 -1.21 -1.95 0.18
CA VAL A 120 0.12 -1.67 0.70
C VAL A 120 0.05 -0.36 1.46
N SER A 121 0.56 -0.34 2.69
CA SER A 121 0.76 0.91 3.44
C SER A 121 2.03 0.83 4.26
N ILE A 122 2.91 1.81 4.04
CA ILE A 122 4.26 1.86 4.61
C ILE A 122 4.44 3.22 5.27
N LEU A 123 4.45 3.25 6.60
CA LEU A 123 4.62 4.43 7.44
C LEU A 123 3.63 5.57 7.09
N CYS A 124 2.41 5.21 6.73
CA CYS A 124 1.39 6.16 6.27
C CYS A 124 0.28 6.35 7.31
N LEU A 125 -0.18 5.27 7.93
CA LEU A 125 -1.44 5.28 8.69
C LEU A 125 -1.42 6.24 9.89
N CYS A 126 -0.25 6.55 10.44
CA CYS A 126 -0.10 7.53 11.53
C CYS A 126 -0.51 8.96 11.15
N SER A 127 -0.60 9.28 9.86
CA SER A 127 -1.00 10.60 9.37
C SER A 127 -2.47 10.65 8.97
N ILE A 128 -3.18 9.53 9.06
CA ILE A 128 -4.57 9.40 8.65
C ILE A 128 -5.49 9.73 9.84
N PRO A 129 -6.45 10.68 9.68
CA PRO A 129 -7.44 10.95 10.73
C PRO A 129 -8.36 9.75 10.93
N GLU A 130 -8.99 9.60 12.11
CA GLU A 130 -9.97 8.53 12.37
C GLU A 130 -9.50 7.11 11.93
N PRO A 131 -8.32 6.62 12.40
CA PRO A 131 -7.67 5.44 11.82
C PRO A 131 -8.54 4.19 11.83
N GLU A 132 -9.31 3.93 12.90
CA GLU A 132 -10.20 2.75 12.98
C GLU A 132 -11.25 2.72 11.86
N LYS A 133 -11.92 3.86 11.63
CA LYS A 133 -12.93 4.02 10.57
C LYS A 133 -12.29 3.86 9.19
N ASN A 134 -11.15 4.52 8.99
CA ASN A 134 -10.48 4.58 7.70
C ASN A 134 -9.82 3.25 7.33
N ILE A 135 -9.25 2.53 8.31
CA ILE A 135 -8.75 1.16 8.11
C ILE A 135 -9.91 0.22 7.77
N THR A 136 -11.05 0.35 8.44
CA THR A 136 -12.26 -0.43 8.13
C THR A 136 -12.74 -0.17 6.70
N ASP A 137 -12.79 1.09 6.28
CA ASP A 137 -13.16 1.45 4.92
C ASP A 137 -12.16 0.88 3.89
N LEU A 138 -10.85 1.09 4.12
CA LEU A 138 -9.77 0.56 3.27
C LEU A 138 -9.87 -0.96 3.14
N TYR A 139 -10.04 -1.68 4.25
CA TYR A 139 -10.20 -3.13 4.25
C TYR A 139 -11.36 -3.59 3.37
N GLY A 140 -12.44 -2.80 3.28
CA GLY A 140 -13.59 -3.08 2.41
C GLY A 140 -13.26 -3.10 0.91
N TYR A 141 -12.13 -2.56 0.46
CA TYR A 141 -11.71 -2.67 -0.95
C TYR A 141 -11.13 -4.04 -1.29
N LEU A 142 -10.61 -4.80 -0.32
CA LEU A 142 -10.00 -6.10 -0.55
C LEU A 142 -11.04 -7.12 -1.03
N LYS A 143 -10.70 -7.86 -2.09
CA LYS A 143 -11.40 -9.10 -2.47
C LYS A 143 -11.42 -10.07 -1.28
N LYS A 144 -12.36 -11.02 -1.29
CA LYS A 144 -12.28 -12.17 -0.38
C LYS A 144 -10.98 -12.94 -0.63
N GLY A 145 -10.12 -13.04 0.39
CA GLY A 145 -8.77 -13.62 0.26
C GLY A 145 -7.69 -12.64 -0.24
N GLY A 146 -8.03 -11.36 -0.40
CA GLY A 146 -7.07 -10.28 -0.61
C GLY A 146 -6.18 -10.08 0.62
N ARG A 147 -5.07 -9.37 0.42
CA ARG A 147 -3.99 -9.26 1.42
C ARG A 147 -3.60 -7.81 1.67
N TRP A 148 -3.32 -7.46 2.93
CA TRP A 148 -2.76 -6.17 3.28
C TRP A 148 -1.31 -6.34 3.73
N TYR A 149 -0.38 -5.71 3.01
CA TYR A 149 1.02 -5.60 3.40
C TYR A 149 1.23 -4.31 4.17
N LEU A 150 1.56 -4.47 5.46
CA LEU A 150 1.61 -3.38 6.41
C LEU A 150 3.02 -3.26 7.00
N TYR A 151 3.59 -2.06 6.95
CA TYR A 151 4.77 -1.70 7.72
C TYR A 151 4.51 -0.34 8.38
N GLU A 152 4.19 -0.34 9.66
CA GLU A 152 3.78 0.86 10.38
C GLU A 152 4.54 0.99 11.69
N HIS A 153 4.59 2.22 12.20
CA HIS A 153 5.00 2.46 13.57
C HIS A 153 3.90 1.98 14.51
N VAL A 154 4.30 1.31 15.59
CA VAL A 154 3.41 0.96 16.70
C VAL A 154 3.76 1.78 17.93
N ARG A 155 2.78 2.01 18.80
CA ARG A 155 3.01 2.65 20.10
C ARG A 155 4.06 1.89 20.92
N SER A 156 5.00 2.62 21.53
CA SER A 156 6.01 2.01 22.39
C SER A 156 5.42 1.72 23.77
N GLY A 157 5.69 0.53 24.30
CA GLY A 157 5.34 0.15 25.67
C GLY A 157 6.30 0.70 26.73
N ASP A 158 7.44 1.26 26.32
CA ASP A 158 8.60 1.44 27.18
C ASP A 158 8.87 2.89 27.55
N GLY A 159 9.23 3.11 28.81
CA GLY A 159 9.67 4.41 29.32
C GLY A 159 8.54 5.42 29.56
N VAL A 160 8.54 6.04 30.74
CA VAL A 160 7.54 7.06 31.13
C VAL A 160 7.62 8.28 30.21
N PHE A 161 8.83 8.70 29.82
CA PHE A 161 9.04 9.82 28.91
C PHE A 161 8.43 9.56 27.52
N MET A 162 8.64 8.35 26.97
CA MET A 162 8.06 8.01 25.68
C MET A 162 6.54 7.96 25.76
N LYS A 163 5.96 7.37 26.82
CA LYS A 163 4.51 7.38 27.03
C LYS A 163 3.92 8.79 27.11
N LEU A 164 4.63 9.73 27.74
CA LEU A 164 4.23 11.14 27.80
C LEU A 164 4.30 11.79 26.40
N TYR A 165 5.40 11.62 25.68
CA TYR A 165 5.59 12.12 24.32
C TYR A 165 4.55 11.56 23.33
N GLN A 166 4.20 10.28 23.46
CA GLN A 166 3.17 9.64 22.62
C GLN A 166 1.75 10.03 23.03
N GLY A 167 1.54 10.39 24.31
CA GLY A 167 0.25 10.85 24.81
C GLY A 167 -0.15 12.25 24.33
N THR A 168 0.82 13.09 23.97
CA THR A 168 0.57 14.43 23.43
C THR A 168 0.38 14.43 21.91
N ASN A 169 0.90 13.42 21.20
CA ASN A 169 0.83 13.29 19.75
C ASN A 169 -0.31 12.37 19.30
N ARG A 170 -1.46 12.97 18.93
CA ARG A 170 -2.65 12.22 18.48
C ARG A 170 -2.44 11.36 17.22
N CYS A 171 -1.38 11.62 16.43
CA CYS A 171 -1.00 10.85 15.23
C CYS A 171 -0.54 9.41 15.51
N GLN A 172 -0.05 9.08 16.71
CA GLN A 172 0.61 7.78 16.94
C GLN A 172 -0.32 6.69 17.49
N ARG A 173 -1.62 6.78 17.24
CA ARG A 173 -2.62 5.79 17.70
C ARG A 173 -2.91 4.71 16.65
N VAL A 174 -1.87 4.24 15.97
CA VAL A 174 -1.93 3.03 15.14
C VAL A 174 -1.23 1.91 15.88
#